data_AF-W1YP70-F1
#
_entry.id   AF-W1YP70-F1
#
_cell.length_a   1.000
_cell.length_b   1.000
_cell.length_c   1.000
_cell.angle_alpha   90.00
_cell.angle_beta   90.00
_cell.angle_gamma   90.00
#
_symmetry.space_group_name_H-M   'P 1'
#
loop_
_entity.id
_entity.type
_entity.pdbx_description
1 polymer ?
#
loop_
_entity_poly.entity_id
_entity_poly.type
_entity_poly.pdbx_seq_one_letter_code
_entity_poly.pdbx_strand_id
1 'polypeptide(L)' 'GFNALLKLVEEPPAHGKFIFATTEPEKVIGTIRSRTHHYPFRLVPPDILDGYLAHLCQAEGVQVDPGDFP' A
#
# COMPACT_ATOMS: atom_id res chain seq x y z
N GLY A 1 1.54 8.65 -24.15
CA GLY A 1 1.83 7.84 -22.95
C GLY A 1 0.62 7.67 -22.07
N PHE A 2 0.18 8.73 -21.40
CA PHE A 2 -0.85 8.68 -20.35
C PHE A 2 -2.23 8.14 -20.80
N ASN A 3 -2.69 8.46 -22.02
CA ASN A 3 -3.96 7.94 -22.56
C ASN A 3 -3.99 6.42 -22.75
N ALA A 4 -2.83 5.76 -22.92
CA ALA A 4 -2.79 4.30 -23.05
C ALA A 4 -3.06 3.63 -21.69
N LEU A 5 -2.56 4.21 -20.60
CA LEU A 5 -2.82 3.73 -19.24
C LEU A 5 -4.30 3.83 -18.90
N LEU A 6 -4.96 4.94 -19.25
CA LEU A 6 -6.39 5.11 -19.01
C LEU A 6 -7.22 4.06 -19.75
N LYS A 7 -6.89 3.78 -21.02
CA LYS A 7 -7.55 2.72 -21.79
C LYS A 7 -7.39 1.34 -21.13
N LEU A 8 -6.22 1.04 -20.58
CA LEU A 8 -5.97 -0.22 -19.85
C LEU A 8 -6.74 -0.30 -18.53
N VAL A 9 -7.02 0.82 -17.87
CA VAL A 9 -7.82 0.84 -16.64
C VAL A 9 -9.32 0.72 -16.96
N GLU A 10 -9.75 1.30 -18.07
CA GLU A 10 -11.14 1.20 -18.55
C GLU A 10 -11.50 -0.22 -19.02
N GLU A 11 -10.56 -0.88 -19.72
CA GLU A 11 -10.68 -2.25 -20.22
C GLU A 11 -9.46 -3.09 -19.78
N PRO A 12 -9.44 -3.57 -18.52
CA PRO A 12 -8.29 -4.30 -18.00
C PRO A 12 -8.10 -5.65 -18.70
N PRO A 13 -6.87 -6.00 -19.10
CA PRO A 13 -6.57 -7.34 -19.58
C PRO A 13 -6.94 -8.39 -18.54
N ALA A 14 -7.47 -9.55 -18.96
CA ALA A 14 -7.94 -10.59 -18.04
C ALA A 14 -6.90 -11.06 -17.01
N HIS A 15 -5.61 -10.97 -17.35
CA HIS A 15 -4.49 -11.38 -16.50
C HIS A 15 -3.77 -10.20 -15.80
N GLY A 16 -4.13 -8.96 -16.11
CA GLY A 16 -3.49 -7.77 -15.54
C GLY A 16 -4.17 -7.32 -14.26
N LYS A 17 -3.37 -7.04 -13.22
CA LYS A 17 -3.82 -6.30 -12.03
C LYS A 17 -3.07 -4.98 -11.96
N PHE A 18 -3.81 -3.89 -11.79
CA PHE A 18 -3.24 -2.55 -11.63
C PHE A 18 -3.38 -2.13 -10.18
N ILE A 19 -2.26 -1.72 -9.58
CA ILE A 19 -2.21 -1.12 -8.25
C ILE A 19 -1.64 0.28 -8.42
N PHE A 20 -2.41 1.28 -8.00
CA PHE A 20 -2.01 2.68 -8.00
C PHE A 20 -1.77 3.12 -6.56
N ALA A 21 -0.66 3.81 -6.32
CA ALA A 21 -0.31 4.38 -5.03
C ALA A 21 -0.11 5.89 -5.17
N THR A 22 -0.69 6.67 -4.25
CA THR A 22 -0.54 8.13 -4.18
C THR A 22 -0.65 8.57 -2.72
N THR A 23 0.07 9.64 -2.38
CA THR A 23 -0.11 10.38 -1.11
C THR A 23 -1.11 11.53 -1.26
N GLU A 24 -1.56 11.82 -2.47
CA GLU A 24 -2.46 12.92 -2.84
C GLU A 24 -3.69 12.36 -3.59
N PRO A 25 -4.64 11.70 -2.89
CA PRO A 25 -5.79 11.02 -3.52
C PRO A 25 -6.72 11.98 -4.27
N GLU A 26 -6.78 13.24 -3.87
CA GLU A 26 -7.56 14.30 -4.51
C GLU A 26 -7.01 14.70 -5.90
N LYS A 27 -5.72 14.50 -6.14
CA LYS A 27 -5.09 14.75 -7.45
C LYS A 27 -5.29 13.61 -8.44
N VAL A 28 -5.85 12.47 -8.00
CA VAL A 28 -6.12 11.34 -8.89
C VAL A 28 -7.31 11.66 -9.78
N ILE A 29 -7.11 11.47 -11.09
CA ILE A 29 -8.12 11.76 -12.11
C ILE A 29 -9.35 10.88 -11.91
N GLY A 30 -10.53 11.48 -12.10
CA GLY A 30 -11.82 10.83 -11.86
C GLY A 30 -12.03 9.52 -12.61
N THR A 31 -11.47 9.37 -13.82
CA THR A 31 -11.57 8.13 -14.63
C THR A 31 -10.84 6.95 -14.01
N ILE A 32 -9.70 7.17 -13.34
CA ILE A 32 -9.01 6.13 -12.58
C ILE A 32 -9.83 5.82 -11.32
N ARG A 33 -10.24 6.86 -10.57
CA ARG A 33 -11.00 6.69 -9.33
C ARG A 33 -12.32 5.95 -9.51
N SER A 34 -13.01 6.12 -10.64
CA SER A 34 -14.29 5.46 -10.91
C SER A 34 -14.16 3.99 -11.32
N ARG A 35 -12.95 3.53 -11.68
CA ARG A 35 -12.66 2.18 -12.16
C ARG A 35 -11.78 1.37 -11.21
N THR A 36 -11.30 1.96 -10.11
CA THR A 36 -10.48 1.29 -9.10
C THR A 36 -11.15 1.26 -7.73
N HIS A 37 -10.76 0.29 -6.92
CA HIS A 37 -11.10 0.31 -5.49
C HIS A 37 -10.14 1.24 -4.77
N HIS A 38 -10.67 2.19 -4.01
CA HIS A 38 -9.87 3.10 -3.21
C HIS A 38 -9.66 2.52 -1.81
N TYR A 39 -8.42 2.17 -1.50
CA TYR A 39 -8.01 1.68 -0.19
C TYR A 39 -7.08 2.69 0.47
N PRO A 40 -7.57 3.49 1.45
CA PRO A 40 -6.73 4.45 2.15
C PRO A 40 -5.85 3.70 3.16
N PHE A 41 -4.52 3.81 3.00
CA PHE A 41 -3.59 3.36 4.02
C PHE A 41 -3.56 4.36 5.17
N ARG A 42 -3.69 3.84 6.39
CA ARG A 42 -3.50 4.62 7.61
C ARG A 42 -2.16 4.26 8.21
N LEU A 43 -1.60 5.21 8.96
CA LEU A 43 -0.44 4.91 9.79
C LEU A 43 -0.79 3.80 10.77
N VAL A 44 0.12 2.85 10.90
CA VAL A 44 0.02 1.79 11.91
C VAL A 44 0.38 2.42 13.26
N PRO A 45 -0.44 2.24 14.30
CA PRO A 45 -0.11 2.69 15.65
C PRO A 45 1.21 2.08 16.15
N PRO A 46 2.06 2.82 16.90
CA PRO A 46 3.34 2.30 17.40
C PRO A 46 3.23 1.01 18.21
N ASP A 47 2.21 0.90 19.07
CA ASP A 47 1.96 -0.29 19.90
C ASP A 47 1.70 -1.57 19.09
N ILE A 48 1.07 -1.44 17.91
CA ILE A 48 0.87 -2.55 16.97
C ILE A 48 2.18 -2.88 16.26
N LEU A 49 2.96 -1.87 15.91
CA LEU A 49 4.22 -2.03 15.19
C LEU A 49 5.27 -2.73 16.07
N ASP A 50 5.37 -2.35 17.35
CA ASP A 50 6.25 -2.97 18.34
C ASP A 50 6.03 -4.48 18.44
N GLY A 51 4.77 -4.90 18.63
CA GLY A 51 4.43 -6.31 18.74
C GLY A 51 4.77 -7.09 17.47
N TYR A 52 4.51 -6.50 16.29
CA TYR A 52 4.83 -7.12 15.02
C TYR A 52 6.34 -7.24 14.79
N LEU A 53 7.12 -6.20 15.09
CA LEU A 53 8.57 -6.20 14.92
C LEU A 53 9.25 -7.17 15.90
N ALA A 54 8.79 -7.24 17.15
CA ALA A 54 9.29 -8.22 18.12
C ALA A 54 9.07 -9.66 17.61
N HIS A 55 7.87 -9.96 17.10
CA HIS A 55 7.56 -11.27 16.51
C HIS A 55 8.45 -11.57 15.29
N LEU A 56 8.67 -10.58 14.41
CA LEU A 56 9.52 -10.74 13.23
C LEU A 56 10.98 -11.00 13.60
N CYS A 57 11.54 -10.22 14.53
CA CYS A 57 12.90 -10.41 15.02
C CYS A 57 13.10 -11.79 15.65
N GLN A 58 12.13 -12.27 16.42
CA GLN A 58 12.15 -13.63 16.95
C GLN A 58 12.17 -14.69 15.84
N ALA A 59 11.34 -14.52 14.79
CA ALA A 59 11.27 -15.45 13.66
C ALA A 59 12.58 -15.48 12.85
N GLU A 60 13.25 -14.34 12.71
CA GLU A 60 14.50 -14.19 11.98
C GLU A 60 15.75 -14.43 12.86
N GLY A 61 15.59 -14.70 14.16
CA GLY A 61 16.70 -14.91 15.10
C GLY A 61 17.51 -13.64 15.43
N VAL A 62 16.94 -12.46 15.21
CA VAL A 62 17.55 -11.17 15.49
C VAL A 62 17.32 -10.80 16.95
N GLN A 63 18.40 -10.51 17.68
CA GLN A 63 18.32 -9.98 19.05
C GLN A 63 18.12 -8.46 19.00
N VAL A 64 17.18 -7.96 19.79
CA VAL A 64 16.81 -6.54 19.89
C VAL A 64 16.61 -6.21 21.37
N ASP A 65 17.12 -5.07 21.84
CA ASP A 65 16.99 -4.69 23.23
C ASP A 65 15.60 -4.07 23.51
N PRO A 66 15.08 -4.20 24.75
CA PRO A 66 13.79 -3.59 25.12
C PRO A 66 13.82 -2.06 24.93
N GLY A 67 12.99 -1.55 24.03
CA GLY A 67 12.87 -0.11 23.74
C GLY A 67 13.53 0.35 22.43
N ASP A 68 14.11 -0.56 21.65
CA ASP A 68 14.67 -0.25 20.32
C ASP A 68 13.61 -0.16 19.20
N PHE A 69 12.37 -0.59 19.50
CA PHE A 69 11.25 -0.45 18.57
C PHE A 69 10.65 0.98 18.62
N PRO A 70 10.18 1.51 17.48
CA PRO A 70 9.82 2.93 17.29
C PRO A 70 8.53 3.41 17.98
#